data_AF-A0A1S2NZ71-F1
#
_entry.id   AF-A0A1S2NZ71-F1
#
_cell.length_a   1.000
_cell.length_b   1.000
_cell.length_c   1.000
_cell.angle_alpha   90.00
_cell.angle_beta   90.00
_cell.angle_gamma   90.00
#
_symmetry.space_group_name_H-M   'P 1'
#
loop_
_entity.id
_entity.type
_entity.pdbx_description
1 polymer ?
#
loop_
_entity_poly.entity_id
_entity_poly.type
_entity_poly.pdbx_seq_one_letter_code
_entity_poly.pdbx_strand_id
1 'polypeptide(L)'
;MIWQKSSYCGEGESCIHIAASPNTIHLTESADPTGAVLTTTPAAFGTLIAALKKKPAPQATDDAPLHLRSTDTVVTTTRHKWNAFVLGVQAGEFDHFAATR
;
A
#
# COMPACT_ATOMS: atom_id res chain seq x y z
N MET A 1 -14.87 -0.94 8.58
CA MET A 1 -13.57 -0.92 7.89
C MET A 1 -13.00 0.47 8.05
N ILE A 2 -11.78 0.62 8.58
CA ILE A 2 -11.10 1.91 8.73
C ILE A 2 -9.90 1.90 7.79
N TRP A 3 -9.80 2.90 6.92
CA TRP A 3 -8.68 3.06 5.99
C TRP A 3 -7.51 3.76 6.67
N GLN A 4 -6.31 3.21 6.47
CA GLN A 4 -5.06 3.77 6.94
C GLN A 4 -4.18 4.14 5.75
N LYS A 5 -3.63 5.36 5.76
CA LYS A 5 -2.51 5.79 4.91
C LYS A 5 -1.22 5.85 5.72
N SER A 6 -0.08 5.94 5.04
CA SER A 6 1.20 6.11 5.73
C SER A 6 1.32 7.51 6.35
N SER A 7 2.06 7.66 7.47
CA SER A 7 2.41 9.00 7.99
C SER A 7 3.33 9.79 7.06
N TYR A 8 4.06 9.10 6.19
CA TYR A 8 4.91 9.71 5.15
C TYR A 8 4.09 10.24 3.96
N CYS A 9 2.78 9.97 3.93
CA CYS A 9 1.88 10.60 2.99
C CYS A 9 1.55 12.02 3.48
N GLY A 10 1.94 13.03 2.70
CA GLY A 10 1.63 14.44 2.99
C GLY A 10 0.15 14.71 3.24
N GLU A 11 -0.14 15.83 3.91
CA GLU A 11 -1.51 16.32 4.02
C GLU A 11 -2.03 16.78 2.66
N GLY A 12 -3.27 16.41 2.33
CA GLY A 12 -3.88 16.73 1.02
C GLY A 12 -3.37 15.87 -0.15
N GLU A 13 -2.34 15.04 0.07
CA GLU A 13 -1.81 14.16 -0.96
C GLU A 13 -2.65 12.89 -1.13
N SER A 14 -2.78 12.48 -2.39
CA SER A 14 -3.40 11.19 -2.69
C SER A 14 -2.41 10.07 -2.44
N CYS A 15 -2.85 9.00 -1.78
CA CYS A 15 -1.97 7.94 -1.31
C CYS A 15 -2.60 6.56 -1.39
N ILE A 16 -1.74 5.56 -1.22
CA ILE A 16 -2.16 4.18 -1.02
C ILE A 16 -2.79 4.06 0.36
N HIS A 17 -4.00 3.53 0.40
CA HIS A 17 -4.78 3.27 1.59
C HIS A 17 -4.92 1.76 1.79
N ILE A 18 -4.76 1.32 3.04
CA ILE A 18 -4.86 -0.07 3.46
C ILE A 18 -6.02 -0.21 4.44
N ALA A 19 -6.80 -1.28 4.31
CA ALA A 19 -7.80 -1.63 5.31
C ALA A 19 -7.99 -3.14 5.43
N ALA A 20 -8.41 -3.59 6.61
CA ALA A 20 -8.71 -4.99 6.88
C ALA A 20 -10.22 -5.26 7.00
N SER A 21 -10.58 -6.43 6.53
CA SER A 21 -11.80 -7.18 6.85
C SER A 21 -11.38 -8.52 7.50
N PRO A 22 -12.30 -9.34 8.07
CA PRO A 22 -11.94 -10.50 8.89
C PRO A 22 -10.90 -11.46 8.28
N ASN A 23 -10.88 -11.63 6.96
CA ASN A 23 -9.98 -12.56 6.27
C ASN A 23 -9.27 -11.94 5.05
N THR A 24 -9.40 -10.63 4.84
CA THR A 24 -8.89 -9.95 3.64
C THR A 24 -8.28 -8.60 3.98
N ILE A 25 -7.25 -8.24 3.21
CA ILE A 25 -6.64 -6.92 3.18
C ILE A 25 -7.00 -6.26 1.86
N HIS A 26 -7.31 -4.98 1.92
CA HIS A 26 -7.72 -4.18 0.80
C HIS A 26 -6.74 -3.03 0.60
N LEU A 27 -6.37 -2.79 -0.65
CA LEU A 27 -5.47 -1.73 -1.07
C LEU A 27 -6.15 -0.90 -2.15
N THR A 28 -6.11 0.42 -2.01
CA THR A 28 -6.61 1.36 -3.03
C THR A 28 -5.72 2.59 -3.05
N GLU A 29 -5.78 3.39 -4.11
CA GLU A 29 -5.11 4.69 -4.19
C GLU A 29 -6.17 5.76 -4.46
N SER A 30 -6.15 6.85 -3.69
CA SER A 30 -7.27 7.80 -3.67
C SER A 30 -7.42 8.62 -4.96
N ALA A 31 -6.37 8.76 -5.77
CA ALA A 31 -6.44 9.39 -7.08
C ALA A 31 -6.49 8.38 -8.24
N ASP A 32 -6.67 7.09 -7.97
CA ASP A 32 -6.91 6.12 -9.03
C ASP A 32 -8.28 6.40 -9.66
N PRO A 33 -8.35 6.83 -10.94
CA PRO A 33 -9.60 7.19 -11.58
C PRO A 33 -10.55 6.01 -11.77
N THR A 34 -10.04 4.78 -11.69
CA THR A 34 -10.85 3.56 -11.78
C THR A 34 -11.58 3.25 -10.46
N GLY A 35 -11.14 3.85 -9.35
CA GLY A 35 -11.62 3.50 -8.01
C GLY A 35 -11.34 2.06 -7.62
N ALA A 36 -10.31 1.43 -8.22
CA ALA A 36 -9.99 0.03 -7.98
C ALA A 36 -9.62 -0.24 -6.51
N VAL A 37 -10.06 -1.39 -6.02
CA VAL A 37 -9.69 -1.90 -4.69
C VAL A 37 -9.12 -3.30 -4.87
N LEU A 38 -7.80 -3.41 -4.76
CA LEU A 38 -7.12 -4.69 -4.76
C LEU A 38 -7.41 -5.42 -3.46
N THR A 39 -7.91 -6.65 -3.54
CA THR A 39 -8.16 -7.51 -2.38
C THR A 39 -7.12 -8.64 -2.33
N THR A 40 -6.57 -8.89 -1.14
CA THR A 40 -5.57 -9.93 -0.88
C THR A 40 -5.79 -10.55 0.50
N THR A 41 -4.98 -11.55 0.87
CA THR A 41 -5.02 -12.17 2.20
C THR A 41 -4.01 -11.53 3.15
N PRO A 42 -4.21 -11.60 4.49
CA PRO A 42 -3.21 -11.16 5.45
C PRO A 42 -1.82 -11.79 5.24
N ALA A 43 -1.76 -13.07 4.87
CA ALA A 43 -0.50 -13.78 4.61
C ALA A 43 0.23 -13.25 3.36
N ALA A 44 -0.50 -13.01 2.27
CA ALA A 44 0.08 -12.44 1.06
C ALA A 44 0.53 -10.99 1.28
N PHE A 45 -0.25 -10.20 2.02
CA PHE A 45 0.15 -8.86 2.43
C PHE A 45 1.40 -8.88 3.34
N GLY A 46 1.45 -9.82 4.29
CA GLY A 46 2.62 -10.08 5.14
C GLY A 46 3.89 -10.37 4.35
N THR A 47 3.78 -11.15 3.27
CA THR A 47 4.89 -11.44 2.36
C THR A 47 5.38 -10.17 1.64
N LEU A 48 4.45 -9.34 1.16
CA LEU A 48 4.78 -8.06 0.53
C LEU A 48 5.54 -7.14 1.49
N ILE A 49 5.02 -6.90 2.69
CA ILE A 49 5.66 -5.99 3.64
C ILE A 49 7.04 -6.51 4.07
N ALA A 50 7.20 -7.82 4.27
CA ALA A 50 8.48 -8.41 4.62
C ALA A 50 9.52 -8.25 3.50
N ALA A 51 9.10 -8.32 2.23
CA ALA A 51 9.97 -8.06 1.10
C ALA A 51 10.38 -6.58 1.02
N LEU A 52 9.45 -5.65 1.27
CA LEU A 52 9.71 -4.21 1.23
C LEU A 52 10.63 -3.74 2.35
N LYS A 53 10.51 -4.30 3.55
CA LYS A 53 11.41 -4.02 4.69
C LYS A 53 12.88 -4.35 4.40
N LYS A 54 13.16 -5.30 3.51
CA LYS A 54 14.53 -5.69 3.12
C LYS A 54 15.13 -4.81 2.03
N LYS A 55 14.34 -3.95 1.40
CA LYS A 55 14.83 -3.05 0.34
C LYS A 55 15.50 -1.83 0.95
N PRO A 56 16.52 -1.25 0.28
CA PRO A 56 17.01 0.09 0.63
C PRO A 56 15.87 1.10 0.66
N ALA A 57 15.98 2.12 1.50
CA ALA A 57 15.03 3.21 1.51
C ALA A 57 14.91 3.83 0.11
N PRO A 58 13.69 4.07 -0.39
CA PRO A 58 13.49 4.63 -1.71
C PRO A 58 14.09 6.04 -1.80
N GLN A 59 14.80 6.32 -2.90
CA GLN A 59 15.44 7.63 -3.15
C GLN A 59 14.79 8.43 -4.29
N ALA A 60 14.00 7.77 -5.15
CA ALA A 60 13.34 8.44 -6.26
C ALA A 60 12.11 9.24 -5.78
N THR A 61 11.89 10.41 -6.36
CA THR A 61 10.73 11.26 -6.04
C THR A 61 9.89 11.59 -7.28
N ASP A 62 10.16 10.96 -8.41
CA ASP A 62 9.37 11.15 -9.63
C ASP A 62 7.94 10.59 -9.48
N ASP A 63 7.04 11.09 -10.32
CA ASP A 63 5.66 10.64 -10.41
C ASP A 63 5.44 9.60 -11.52
N ALA A 64 6.46 8.81 -11.86
CA ALA A 64 6.29 7.76 -12.87
C ALA A 64 5.18 6.79 -12.42
N PRO A 65 4.27 6.38 -13.34
CA PRO A 65 3.16 5.51 -12.99
C PRO A 65 3.67 4.14 -12.51
N LEU A 66 3.02 3.63 -11.47
CA LEU A 66 3.26 2.31 -10.89
C LEU A 66 1.92 1.60 -10.71
N HIS A 67 1.87 0.31 -11.03
CA HIS A 67 0.66 -0.49 -10.94
C HIS A 67 0.80 -1.58 -9.87
N LEU A 68 -0.11 -1.60 -8.91
CA LEU A 68 -0.32 -2.71 -7.99
C LEU A 68 -1.34 -3.66 -8.63
N ARG A 69 -1.01 -4.94 -8.76
CA ARG A 69 -1.82 -5.87 -9.55
C ARG A 69 -2.16 -7.14 -8.77
N SER A 70 -3.41 -7.57 -8.91
CA SER A 70 -3.87 -8.93 -8.67
C SER A 70 -4.29 -9.54 -10.02
N THR A 71 -4.85 -10.74 -10.01
CA THR A 71 -5.27 -11.48 -11.21
C THR A 71 -6.19 -10.67 -12.13
N ASP A 72 -7.13 -9.91 -11.55
CA ASP A 72 -8.20 -9.19 -12.26
C ASP A 72 -8.24 -7.68 -11.95
N THR A 73 -7.45 -7.23 -10.97
CA THR A 73 -7.54 -5.87 -10.42
C THR A 73 -6.21 -5.16 -10.56
N VAL A 74 -6.23 -3.91 -11.04
CA VAL A 74 -5.07 -3.03 -11.11
C VAL A 74 -5.38 -1.74 -10.37
N VAL A 75 -4.56 -1.40 -9.38
CA VAL A 75 -4.56 -0.09 -8.73
C VAL A 75 -3.40 0.73 -9.29
N THR A 76 -3.69 1.92 -9.79
CA THR A 76 -2.71 2.86 -10.34
C THR A 76 -2.24 3.81 -9.25
N THR A 77 -0.92 3.99 -9.14
CA THR A 77 -0.29 4.95 -8.23
C THR A 77 0.93 5.58 -8.92
N THR A 78 1.67 6.43 -8.22
CA THR A 78 2.94 6.98 -8.71
C THR A 78 4.11 6.45 -7.90
N ARG A 79 5.33 6.55 -8.42
CA ARG A 79 6.53 6.16 -7.70
C ARG A 79 6.72 6.96 -6.41
N HIS A 80 6.44 8.26 -6.42
CA HIS A 80 6.43 9.09 -5.23
C HIS A 80 5.51 8.54 -4.13
N LYS A 81 4.24 8.27 -4.46
CA LYS A 81 3.24 7.75 -3.52
C LYS A 81 3.55 6.33 -3.04
N TRP A 82 4.05 5.48 -3.94
CA TRP A 82 4.56 4.16 -3.58
C TRP A 82 5.70 4.24 -2.58
N ASN A 83 6.61 5.19 -2.73
CA ASN A 83 7.74 5.36 -1.83
C ASN A 83 7.30 5.79 -0.43
N ALA A 84 6.29 6.66 -0.32
CA ALA A 84 5.68 6.97 0.98
C ALA A 84 5.09 5.72 1.64
N PHE A 85 4.39 4.86 0.89
CA PHE A 85 3.92 3.58 1.40
C PHE A 85 5.05 2.66 1.85
N VAL A 86 6.14 2.55 1.07
CA VAL A 86 7.33 1.76 1.44
C VAL A 86 7.97 2.27 2.72
N LEU A 87 8.08 3.59 2.90
CA LEU A 87 8.59 4.18 4.15
C LEU A 87 7.70 3.82 5.35
N GLY A 88 6.38 3.91 5.20
CA GLY A 88 5.45 3.46 6.24
C GLY A 88 5.57 1.96 6.57
N VAL A 89 5.77 1.12 5.56
CA VAL A 89 6.06 -0.31 5.74
C VAL A 89 7.38 -0.52 6.50
N GLN A 90 8.43 0.20 6.15
CA GLN A 90 9.73 0.14 6.83
C GLN A 90 9.65 0.62 8.28
N ALA A 91 8.79 1.59 8.57
CA ALA A 91 8.50 2.08 9.91
C ALA A 91 7.55 1.17 10.73
N GLY A 92 7.00 0.10 10.12
CA GLY A 92 6.14 -0.87 10.80
C GLY A 92 4.67 -0.44 10.94
N GLU A 93 4.25 0.63 10.26
CA GLU A 93 2.89 1.18 10.38
C GLU A 93 1.78 0.17 10.01
N PHE A 94 2.10 -0.79 9.15
CA PHE A 94 1.15 -1.73 8.56
C PHE A 94 1.28 -3.16 9.11
N ASP A 95 2.15 -3.42 10.10
CA ASP A 95 2.45 -4.77 10.58
C ASP A 95 1.22 -5.50 11.17
N HIS A 96 0.32 -4.73 11.79
CA HIS A 96 -0.91 -5.25 12.38
C HIS A 96 -1.92 -5.78 11.34
N PHE A 97 -1.77 -5.44 10.06
CA PHE A 97 -2.57 -6.01 8.96
C PHE A 97 -2.08 -7.40 8.52
N ALA A 98 -0.82 -7.74 8.82
CA ALA A 98 -0.23 -9.02 8.46
C ALA A 98 -0.42 -10.10 9.55
N ALA A 99 -0.81 -9.71 10.76
CA ALA A 99 -1.10 -10.65 11.83
C ALA A 99 -2.41 -11.39 11.53
N THR A 100 -2.33 -12.71 11.34
CA THR A 100 -3.51 -13.58 11.40
C THR A 100 -4.07 -13.51 12.82
N ARG A 101 -5.27 -12.95 12.97
CA ARG A 101 -6.05 -13.12 14.20
C ARG A 101 -6.53 -14.56 14.33
#